data_AF-A0A8T3CE82-F1
#
_entry.id   AF-A0A8T3CE82-F1
#
_cell.length_a   1.000
_cell.length_b   1.000
_cell.length_c   1.000
_cell.angle_alpha   90.00
_cell.angle_beta   90.00
_cell.angle_gamma   90.00
#
_symmetry.space_group_name_H-M   'P 1'
#
loop_
_entity.id
_entity.type
_entity.pdbx_description
1 polymer ?
#
loop_
_entity_poly.entity_id
_entity_poly.type
_entity_poly.pdbx_seq_one_letter_code
_entity_poly.pdbx_strand_id
1 'polypeptide(L)'
;MSHFCLLGNCEHSNQHFWQRKQQNIVMENRANGTADARTQMENGQSPDPASWGVADVVEYFRAAGFEEQAPAFREQEIDGRSLLLMTRNDVLTGLSIKLGPALKIYEYHVKLLQTQHLKVNAV
;
A
#
# COMPACT_ATOMS: atom_id res chain seq x y z
N MET A 1 31.62 2.49 33.23
CA MET A 1 30.34 2.97 33.77
C MET A 1 29.89 4.09 32.83
N SER A 2 28.83 4.02 32.04
CA SER A 2 27.57 3.31 32.18
C SER A 2 27.17 2.71 30.84
N HIS A 3 26.81 1.44 30.90
CA HIS A 3 26.26 0.62 29.84
C HIS A 3 24.77 0.57 30.17
N PHE A 4 23.89 1.18 29.34
CA PHE A 4 22.49 0.79 29.09
C PHE A 4 21.72 1.94 28.39
N CYS A 5 21.42 1.73 27.11
CA CYS A 5 20.09 2.03 26.54
C CYS A 5 20.00 1.32 25.17
N LEU A 6 19.90 -0.02 25.18
CA LEU A 6 19.81 -0.85 23.97
C LEU A 6 18.39 -1.33 23.64
N LEU A 7 17.34 -0.73 24.22
CA LEU A 7 15.96 -1.01 23.81
C LEU A 7 15.14 0.28 23.87
N GLY A 8 15.51 1.24 23.03
CA GLY A 8 14.75 2.48 22.81
C GLY A 8 13.85 2.35 21.59
N ASN A 9 12.61 1.90 21.81
CA ASN A 9 11.49 2.26 20.94
C ASN A 9 11.34 3.79 20.97
N CYS A 10 12.05 4.48 20.08
CA CYS A 10 11.84 5.89 19.82
C CYS A 10 10.93 6.03 18.59
N GLU A 11 9.62 6.12 18.84
CA GLU A 11 8.60 6.55 17.88
C GLU A 11 8.81 8.02 17.48
N HIS A 12 9.91 8.35 16.79
CA HIS A 12 10.23 9.74 16.42
C HIS A 12 10.76 9.92 15.00
N SER A 13 10.32 9.09 14.05
CA SER A 13 10.24 9.50 12.64
C SER A 13 9.31 8.59 11.83
N ASN A 14 8.00 8.82 11.92
CA ASN A 14 6.99 8.07 11.16
C ASN A 14 7.21 8.17 9.63
N GLN A 15 7.73 9.29 9.12
CA GLN A 15 7.89 9.52 7.67
C GLN A 15 9.01 8.66 7.05
N HIS A 16 10.20 8.68 7.65
CA HIS A 16 11.34 7.89 7.16
C HIS A 16 11.13 6.38 7.33
N PHE A 17 10.37 5.97 8.35
CA PHE A 17 10.10 4.55 8.59
C PHE A 17 9.21 3.93 7.50
N TRP A 18 8.13 4.61 7.09
CA TRP A 18 7.29 4.14 5.97
C TRP A 18 8.02 4.20 4.63
N GLN A 19 8.82 5.25 4.36
CA GLN A 19 9.64 5.31 3.15
C GLN A 19 10.66 4.16 3.06
N ARG A 20 11.32 3.83 4.19
CA ARG A 20 12.30 2.74 4.25
C ARG A 20 11.65 1.36 4.20
N LYS A 21 10.47 1.20 4.83
CA LYS A 21 9.68 -0.02 4.72
C LYS A 21 9.16 -0.22 3.29
N GLN A 22 8.79 0.84 2.57
CA GLN A 22 8.41 0.78 1.16
C GLN A 22 9.56 0.27 0.26
N GLN A 23 10.80 0.68 0.53
CA GLN A 23 11.98 0.14 -0.17
C GLN A 23 12.24 -1.35 0.18
N ASN A 24 11.90 -1.79 1.40
CA ASN A 24 11.99 -3.20 1.79
C ASN A 24 10.87 -4.07 1.21
N ILE A 25 9.63 -3.58 1.07
CA ILE A 25 8.52 -4.31 0.42
C ILE A 25 8.89 -4.64 -1.04
N VAL A 26 9.64 -3.77 -1.72
CA VAL A 26 10.16 -4.02 -3.07
C VAL A 26 11.26 -5.10 -3.08
N MET A 27 11.96 -5.34 -1.96
CA MET A 27 13.05 -6.32 -1.87
C MET A 27 12.64 -7.69 -1.31
N GLU A 28 11.52 -7.81 -0.57
CA GLU A 28 11.11 -9.04 0.13
C GLU A 28 10.21 -9.99 -0.69
N ASN A 29 10.01 -9.73 -1.99
CA ASN A 29 9.29 -10.66 -2.89
C ASN A 29 10.19 -11.73 -3.55
N ARG A 30 11.45 -11.87 -3.10
CA ARG A 30 12.44 -12.75 -3.76
C ARG A 30 12.64 -14.12 -3.10
N ALA A 31 11.89 -14.46 -2.06
CA ALA A 31 11.97 -15.76 -1.42
C ALA A 31 10.60 -16.23 -0.94
N ASN A 32 9.86 -16.92 -1.80
CA ASN A 32 9.07 -18.11 -1.49
C ASN A 32 8.31 -18.57 -2.74
N GLY A 33 8.88 -19.57 -3.43
CA GLY A 33 8.24 -20.24 -4.54
C GLY A 33 7.63 -21.57 -4.10
N THR A 34 6.35 -21.78 -4.40
CA THR A 34 5.75 -23.10 -4.70
C THR A 34 4.41 -22.90 -5.46
N ALA A 35 4.39 -23.34 -6.72
CA ALA A 35 3.31 -23.87 -7.60
C ALA A 35 1.83 -23.70 -7.18
N ASP A 36 0.80 -23.43 -8.01
CA ASP A 36 0.54 -23.54 -9.46
C ASP A 36 -0.79 -22.78 -9.75
N ALA A 37 -0.87 -22.05 -10.89
CA ALA A 37 -2.06 -21.86 -11.76
C ALA A 37 -2.10 -20.49 -12.49
N ARG A 38 -1.35 -20.42 -13.60
CA ARG A 38 -1.65 -19.74 -14.89
C ARG A 38 -2.11 -18.26 -14.90
N THR A 39 -1.17 -17.34 -15.16
CA THR A 39 -0.96 -16.63 -16.44
C THR A 39 0.34 -15.80 -16.36
N GLN A 40 1.27 -16.03 -17.30
CA GLN A 40 2.53 -15.27 -17.51
C GLN A 40 2.18 -13.88 -18.08
N MET A 41 2.87 -12.76 -17.80
CA MET A 41 4.20 -12.36 -18.32
C MET A 41 4.60 -11.05 -17.58
N GLU A 42 5.77 -10.99 -16.94
CA GLU A 42 7.03 -10.41 -17.47
C GLU A 42 7.13 -8.87 -17.34
N ASN A 43 7.49 -8.41 -16.15
CA ASN A 43 8.66 -7.56 -15.88
C ASN A 43 8.79 -7.50 -14.34
N GLY A 44 9.91 -7.11 -13.77
CA GLY A 44 10.02 -6.85 -12.32
C GLY A 44 9.17 -5.66 -11.83
N GLN A 45 8.11 -5.30 -12.55
CA GLN A 45 7.14 -4.26 -12.25
C GLN A 45 5.90 -4.89 -11.65
N SER A 46 5.53 -4.44 -10.45
CA SER A 46 4.20 -4.68 -9.91
C SER A 46 3.14 -4.34 -10.96
N PRO A 47 2.11 -5.18 -11.16
CA PRO A 47 1.06 -4.93 -12.15
C PRO A 47 0.45 -3.54 -11.97
N ASP A 48 0.16 -2.85 -13.07
CA ASP A 48 -0.39 -1.50 -13.08
C ASP A 48 -1.65 -1.43 -12.18
N PRO A 49 -1.72 -0.51 -11.19
CA PRO A 49 -2.88 -0.38 -10.32
C PRO A 49 -4.21 -0.24 -11.05
N ALA A 50 -4.25 0.24 -12.29
CA ALA A 50 -5.49 0.31 -13.07
C ALA A 50 -6.07 -1.05 -13.50
N SER A 51 -5.29 -2.13 -13.36
CA SER A 51 -5.73 -3.51 -13.64
C SER A 51 -6.19 -4.26 -12.39
N TRP A 52 -6.02 -3.67 -11.20
CA TRP A 52 -6.37 -4.32 -9.93
C TRP A 52 -7.87 -4.46 -9.76
N GLY A 53 -8.32 -5.65 -9.38
CA GLY A 53 -9.66 -5.87 -8.87
C GLY A 53 -9.77 -5.50 -7.39
N VAL A 54 -10.98 -5.60 -6.84
CA VAL A 54 -11.24 -5.34 -5.41
C VAL A 54 -10.38 -6.23 -4.51
N ALA A 55 -10.18 -7.49 -4.88
CA ALA A 55 -9.35 -8.42 -4.09
C ALA A 55 -7.88 -7.98 -4.03
N ASP A 56 -7.32 -7.47 -5.13
CA ASP A 56 -5.94 -7.01 -5.20
C ASP A 56 -5.72 -5.74 -4.39
N VAL A 57 -6.69 -4.80 -4.40
CA VAL A 57 -6.66 -3.60 -3.56
C VAL A 57 -6.65 -3.96 -2.07
N VAL A 58 -7.50 -4.90 -1.67
CA VAL A 58 -7.58 -5.38 -0.28
C VAL A 58 -6.26 -6.03 0.15
N GLU A 59 -5.71 -6.91 -0.69
CA GLU A 59 -4.46 -7.59 -0.39
C GLU A 59 -3.28 -6.62 -0.33
N TYR A 60 -3.23 -5.63 -1.22
CA TYR A 60 -2.23 -4.56 -1.19
C TYR A 60 -2.23 -3.82 0.15
N PHE A 61 -3.39 -3.38 0.62
CA PHE A 61 -3.48 -2.65 1.89
C PHE A 61 -3.21 -3.55 3.10
N ARG A 62 -3.56 -4.84 3.04
CA ARG A 62 -3.18 -5.82 4.06
C ARG A 62 -1.66 -5.99 4.15
N ALA A 63 -1.00 -6.19 3.01
CA ALA A 63 0.46 -6.30 2.92
C ALA A 63 1.18 -5.00 3.31
N ALA A 64 0.55 -3.84 3.07
CA ALA A 64 1.05 -2.54 3.52
C ALA A 64 0.92 -2.30 5.04
N GLY A 65 0.28 -3.22 5.78
CA GLY A 65 0.11 -3.14 7.24
C GLY A 65 -1.19 -2.47 7.68
N PHE A 66 -2.18 -2.34 6.80
CA PHE A 66 -3.51 -1.81 7.08
C PHE A 66 -4.57 -2.92 7.10
N GLU A 67 -4.25 -4.05 7.72
CA GLU A 67 -5.12 -5.24 7.78
C GLU A 67 -6.51 -4.95 8.37
N GLU A 68 -6.59 -4.10 9.39
CA GLU A 68 -7.88 -3.68 9.98
C GLU A 68 -8.71 -2.78 9.06
N GLN A 69 -8.08 -2.07 8.12
CA GLN A 69 -8.75 -1.12 7.24
C GLN A 69 -9.04 -1.72 5.86
N ALA A 70 -8.32 -2.76 5.46
CA ALA A 70 -8.47 -3.45 4.19
C ALA A 70 -9.93 -3.91 3.90
N PRO A 71 -10.72 -4.42 4.87
CA PRO A 71 -12.11 -4.78 4.65
C PRO A 71 -13.00 -3.62 4.16
N ALA A 72 -12.72 -2.38 4.57
CA ALA A 72 -13.51 -1.21 4.15
C ALA A 72 -13.42 -0.96 2.64
N PHE A 73 -12.28 -1.28 2.00
CA PHE A 73 -12.15 -1.20 0.54
C PHE A 73 -13.01 -2.25 -0.16
N ARG A 74 -13.15 -3.45 0.43
CA ARG A 74 -14.02 -4.50 -0.10
C ARG A 74 -15.50 -4.13 0.04
N GLU A 75 -15.90 -3.62 1.20
CA GLU A 75 -17.29 -3.23 1.48
C GLU A 75 -17.78 -2.12 0.56
N GLN A 76 -16.88 -1.21 0.18
CA GLN A 76 -17.18 -0.12 -0.75
C GLN A 76 -16.89 -0.49 -2.21
N GLU A 77 -16.59 -1.77 -2.49
CA GLU A 77 -16.30 -2.29 -3.83
C GLU A 77 -15.21 -1.51 -4.59
N ILE A 78 -14.19 -1.04 -3.89
CA ILE A 78 -13.12 -0.22 -4.46
C ILE A 78 -12.17 -1.10 -5.26
N ASP A 79 -12.23 -0.99 -6.59
CA ASP A 79 -11.25 -1.54 -7.52
C ASP A 79 -10.08 -0.58 -7.77
N GLY A 80 -9.08 -1.02 -8.53
CA GLY A 80 -7.88 -0.25 -8.81
C GLY A 80 -8.15 1.07 -9.54
N ARG A 81 -9.10 1.08 -10.49
CA ARG A 81 -9.48 2.29 -11.22
C ARG A 81 -10.15 3.30 -10.30
N SER A 82 -11.06 2.84 -9.46
CA SER A 82 -11.76 3.66 -8.47
C SER A 82 -10.75 4.23 -7.47
N LEU A 83 -9.82 3.40 -6.97
CA LEU A 83 -8.74 3.80 -6.07
C LEU A 83 -7.88 4.93 -6.66
N LEU A 84 -7.53 4.84 -7.96
CA LEU A 84 -6.76 5.87 -8.65
C LEU A 84 -7.53 7.18 -8.83
N LEU A 85 -8.86 7.17 -8.77
CA LEU A 85 -9.70 8.36 -8.88
C LEU A 85 -10.11 8.94 -7.52
N MET A 86 -9.85 8.22 -6.42
CA MET A 86 -10.23 8.67 -5.08
C MET A 86 -9.57 10.00 -4.72
N THR A 87 -10.40 10.92 -4.25
CA THR A 87 -9.95 12.20 -3.68
C THR A 87 -9.61 12.03 -2.20
N ARG A 88 -8.99 13.07 -1.62
CA ARG A 88 -8.75 13.13 -0.18
C ARG A 88 -10.03 12.87 0.61
N ASN A 89 -11.13 13.49 0.24
CA ASN A 89 -12.39 13.38 0.98
C ASN A 89 -12.94 11.96 0.91
N ASP A 90 -12.87 11.30 -0.24
CA ASP A 90 -13.37 9.93 -0.39
C ASP A 90 -12.67 8.97 0.57
N VAL A 91 -11.36 9.13 0.78
CA VAL A 91 -10.61 8.29 1.74
C VAL A 91 -10.91 8.68 3.19
N LEU A 92 -11.01 9.98 3.49
CA LEU A 92 -11.16 10.45 4.87
C LEU A 92 -12.58 10.30 5.43
N THR A 93 -13.60 10.33 4.56
CA THR A 93 -15.00 10.29 4.97
C THR A 93 -15.83 9.21 4.28
N GLY A 94 -15.42 8.78 3.08
CA GLY A 94 -16.15 7.76 2.31
C GLY A 94 -15.84 6.33 2.76
N LEU A 95 -14.63 6.10 3.27
CA LEU A 95 -14.28 4.83 3.91
C LEU A 95 -14.52 4.94 5.41
N SER A 96 -15.21 3.98 6.02
CA SER A 96 -15.51 3.94 7.46
C SER A 96 -14.26 3.62 8.30
N ILE A 97 -13.17 4.36 8.08
CA ILE A 97 -11.84 4.19 8.66
C ILE A 97 -11.57 5.37 9.61
N LYS A 98 -10.85 5.11 10.71
CA LYS A 98 -10.42 6.17 11.64
C LYS A 98 -9.52 7.20 10.93
N LEU A 99 -9.67 8.47 11.30
CA LEU A 99 -8.97 9.59 10.65
C LEU A 99 -7.44 9.41 10.53
N GLY A 100 -6.79 8.92 11.59
CA GLY A 100 -5.33 8.70 11.61
C GLY A 100 -4.85 7.74 10.50
N PRO A 101 -5.33 6.48 10.48
CA PRO A 101 -5.07 5.55 9.38
C PRO A 101 -5.49 6.07 8.00
N ALA A 102 -6.66 6.72 7.89
CA ALA A 102 -7.15 7.26 6.61
C ALA A 102 -6.19 8.30 6.00
N LEU A 103 -5.64 9.19 6.83
CA LEU A 103 -4.62 10.15 6.41
C LEU A 103 -3.35 9.46 5.90
N LYS A 104 -2.89 8.40 6.58
CA LYS A 104 -1.72 7.64 6.16
C LYS A 104 -1.95 6.94 4.82
N ILE A 105 -3.11 6.30 4.65
CA ILE A 105 -3.49 5.63 3.41
C ILE A 105 -3.51 6.61 2.24
N TYR A 106 -4.15 7.76 2.41
CA TYR A 106 -4.23 8.75 1.33
C TYR A 106 -2.85 9.32 0.96
N GLU A 107 -2.09 9.77 1.95
CA GLU A 107 -0.82 10.49 1.70
C GLU A 107 0.28 9.58 1.17
N TYR A 108 0.36 8.32 1.62
CA TYR A 108 1.49 7.43 1.31
C TYR A 108 1.19 6.35 0.29
N HIS A 109 -0.09 5.95 0.13
CA HIS A 109 -0.46 4.88 -0.79
C HIS A 109 -1.24 5.41 -1.98
N VAL A 110 -2.39 6.06 -1.76
CA VAL A 110 -3.27 6.50 -2.87
C VAL A 110 -2.54 7.49 -3.79
N LYS A 111 -1.96 8.56 -3.21
CA LYS A 111 -1.16 9.52 -4.01
C LYS A 111 0.01 8.86 -4.74
N LEU A 112 0.68 7.92 -4.08
CA LEU A 112 1.83 7.22 -4.68
C LEU A 112 1.38 6.43 -5.90
N LEU A 113 0.33 5.62 -5.77
CA LEU A 113 -0.24 4.81 -6.85
C LEU A 113 -0.70 5.70 -8.02
N GLN A 114 -1.34 6.83 -7.73
CA GLN A 114 -1.72 7.83 -8.75
C GLN A 114 -0.50 8.38 -9.50
N THR A 115 0.54 8.81 -8.79
CA THR A 115 1.75 9.36 -9.44
C THR A 115 2.54 8.31 -10.23
N GLN A 116 2.50 7.03 -9.82
CA GLN A 116 3.11 5.93 -10.56
C GLN A 116 2.35 5.65 -11.86
N HIS A 117 1.02 5.57 -11.79
CA HIS A 117 0.17 5.32 -12.96
C HIS A 117 0.29 6.41 -14.04
N LEU A 118 0.33 7.69 -13.64
CA LEU A 118 0.51 8.80 -14.57
C LEU A 118 1.84 8.75 -15.34
N LYS A 119 2.90 8.20 -14.72
CA LYS A 119 4.21 8.04 -15.39
C LYS A 119 4.22 6.90 -16.40
N VAL A 120 3.40 5.87 -16.18
CA VAL A 120 3.30 4.71 -17.09
C VAL A 120 2.55 5.06 -18.37
N ASN A 121 1.54 5.94 -18.30
CA ASN A 121 0.73 6.33 -19.46
C ASN A 121 1.23 7.58 -20.21
N ALA A 122 2.32 8.21 -19.76
CA ALA A 122 2.89 9.40 -20.39
C ALA A 122 4.01 9.07 -21.40
N VAL A 123 4.07 7.82 -21.88
CA VAL A 123 5.03 7.32 -22.87
C VAL A 123 4.34 7.05 -24.19
#